data_AF-A0A7S1CCA6-F1
#
_entry.id   AF-A0A7S1CCA6-F1
#
_cell.length_a   1.000
_cell.length_b   1.000
_cell.length_c   1.000
_cell.angle_alpha   90.00
_cell.angle_beta   90.00
_cell.angle_gamma   90.00
#
_symmetry.space_group_name_H-M   'P 1'
#
loop_
_entity.id
_entity.type
_entity.pdbx_description
1 polymer ?
#
loop_
_entity_poly.entity_id
_entity_poly.type
_entity_poly.pdbx_seq_one_letter_code
_entity_poly.pdbx_strand_id
1 'polypeptide(L)'
;RLLQDSLGGKASTYLVATIGPARENDSETASTLQFASRCMRVAANPVVNEELDYADLCAHLQAQVAGMESKFLKREAAHTEKYEKVVRELMSQIEDMQTSVQRLQREKEEVASGAMVPRAHSGGGSVGGGA
;
A
#
# COMPACT_ATOMS: atom_id res chain seq x y z
N ARG A 1 -37.24 -12.84 28.52
CA ARG A 1 -38.54 -12.12 28.48
C ARG A 1 -38.86 -11.86 27.00
N LEU A 2 -40.09 -12.07 26.52
CA LEU A 2 -40.40 -11.94 25.08
C LEU A 2 -40.29 -10.51 24.53
N LEU A 3 -40.71 -9.50 25.28
CA LEU A 3 -40.83 -8.11 24.78
C LEU A 3 -39.60 -7.24 25.01
N GLN A 4 -38.46 -7.86 25.34
CA GLN A 4 -37.26 -7.13 25.71
C GLN A 4 -36.74 -6.26 24.56
N ASP A 5 -36.79 -6.76 23.33
CA ASP A 5 -36.34 -6.01 22.16
C ASP A 5 -37.37 -4.97 21.67
N SER A 6 -38.64 -5.16 22.00
CA SER A 6 -39.74 -4.24 21.66
C SER A 6 -39.83 -3.04 22.60
N LEU A 7 -39.48 -3.20 23.88
CA LEU A 7 -39.57 -2.13 24.87
C LEU A 7 -38.17 -1.61 25.22
N GLY A 8 -37.65 -0.72 24.36
CA GLY A 8 -36.35 -0.07 24.54
C GLY A 8 -35.17 -0.72 23.78
N GLY A 9 -35.47 -1.65 22.87
CA GLY A 9 -34.47 -2.33 22.04
C GLY A 9 -34.43 -1.85 20.59
N LYS A 10 -34.21 -2.80 19.67
CA LYS A 10 -33.98 -2.56 18.24
C LYS A 10 -35.23 -2.63 17.37
N ALA A 11 -36.40 -2.89 17.94
CA ALA A 11 -37.65 -3.01 17.17
C ALA A 11 -38.41 -1.68 17.09
N SER A 12 -39.01 -1.41 15.92
CA SER A 12 -40.03 -0.37 15.81
C SER A 12 -41.30 -0.86 16.51
N THR A 13 -41.75 -0.13 17.54
CA THR A 13 -42.81 -0.60 18.43
C THR A 13 -43.94 0.43 18.50
N TYR A 14 -45.16 -0.05 18.34
CA TYR A 14 -46.39 0.74 18.38
C TYR A 14 -47.27 0.24 19.52
N LEU A 15 -47.83 1.17 20.29
CA LEU A 15 -48.82 0.88 21.33
C LEU A 15 -50.18 1.39 20.89
N VAL A 16 -51.18 0.51 20.88
CA VAL A 16 -52.58 0.88 20.68
C VAL A 16 -53.30 0.82 22.02
N ALA A 17 -53.72 1.98 22.51
CA ALA A 17 -54.51 2.09 23.73
C ALA A 17 -56.00 2.04 23.39
N THR A 18 -56.71 1.01 23.87
CA THR A 18 -58.16 0.88 23.71
C THR A 18 -58.86 1.36 24.99
N ILE A 19 -59.88 2.21 24.83
CA ILE A 19 -60.61 2.82 25.95
C ILE A 19 -62.12 2.71 25.71
N GLY A 20 -62.89 2.67 26.79
CA GLY A 20 -64.36 2.66 26.75
C GLY A 20 -64.93 4.06 26.97
N PRO A 21 -65.91 4.55 26.18
CA PRO A 21 -66.41 5.92 26.28
C PRO A 21 -67.43 6.14 27.41
N ALA A 22 -67.87 5.07 28.09
CA ALA A 22 -68.84 5.17 29.17
C ALA A 22 -68.21 5.77 30.44
N ARG A 23 -68.97 6.61 31.16
CA ARG A 23 -68.54 7.29 32.39
C ARG A 23 -68.06 6.35 33.50
N GLU A 24 -68.62 5.14 33.53
CA GLU A 24 -68.20 4.09 34.47
C GLU A 24 -66.73 3.68 34.27
N ASN A 25 -66.17 3.91 33.08
CA ASN A 25 -64.79 3.56 32.73
C ASN A 25 -63.80 4.72 32.94
N ASP A 26 -64.22 5.87 33.49
CA ASP A 26 -63.36 7.07 33.57
C ASP A 26 -62.03 6.79 34.28
N SER A 27 -62.06 6.04 35.39
CA SER A 27 -60.86 5.69 36.18
C SER A 27 -59.89 4.78 35.41
N GLU A 28 -60.40 3.76 34.74
CA GLU A 28 -59.59 2.81 33.94
C GLU A 28 -59.06 3.47 32.67
N THR A 29 -59.87 4.34 32.06
CA THR A 29 -59.47 5.16 30.91
C THR A 29 -58.30 6.07 31.28
N ALA A 30 -58.38 6.76 32.42
CA ALA A 30 -57.28 7.58 32.92
C ALA A 30 -56.00 6.75 33.14
N SER A 31 -56.13 5.57 33.74
CA SER A 31 -54.99 4.66 33.98
C SER A 31 -54.35 4.17 32.67
N THR A 32 -55.17 3.83 31.68
CA THR A 32 -54.72 3.39 30.35
C THR A 32 -53.97 4.50 29.61
N LEU A 33 -54.50 5.73 29.64
CA LEU A 33 -53.86 6.89 29.01
C LEU A 33 -52.54 7.27 29.70
N GLN A 34 -52.47 7.20 31.02
CA GLN A 34 -51.23 7.42 31.76
C GLN A 34 -50.18 6.36 31.44
N PHE A 35 -50.58 5.10 31.29
CA PHE A 35 -49.67 4.06 30.83
C PHE A 35 -49.17 4.33 29.41
N ALA A 36 -50.07 4.65 28.47
CA ALA A 36 -49.70 4.99 27.10
C ALA A 36 -48.73 6.17 27.02
N SER A 37 -48.99 7.22 27.81
CA SER A 37 -48.10 8.38 27.94
C SER A 37 -46.70 8.00 28.44
N ARG A 38 -46.59 7.08 29.40
CA ARG A 38 -45.27 6.55 29.83
C ARG A 38 -44.58 5.76 28.74
N CYS A 39 -45.31 4.92 28.00
CA CYS A 39 -44.74 4.14 26.89
C CYS A 39 -44.20 5.02 25.77
N MET A 40 -44.85 6.15 25.46
CA MET A 40 -44.35 7.11 24.46
C MET A 40 -42.97 7.71 24.80
N ARG A 41 -42.57 7.66 26.08
CA ARG A 41 -41.28 8.17 26.55
C ARG A 41 -40.17 7.12 26.51
N VAL A 42 -40.49 5.87 26.18
CA VAL A 42 -39.49 4.81 26.04
C VAL A 42 -38.74 5.02 24.73
N ALA A 43 -37.46 5.34 24.82
CA ALA A 43 -36.60 5.47 23.65
C ALA A 43 -36.32 4.08 23.05
N ALA A 44 -36.53 3.95 21.74
CA ALA A 44 -36.11 2.78 20.97
C ALA A 44 -35.12 3.22 19.89
N ASN A 45 -34.20 2.33 19.52
CA ASN A 45 -33.26 2.56 18.43
C ASN A 45 -33.49 1.50 17.35
N PRO A 46 -34.50 1.68 16.48
CA PRO A 46 -34.83 0.69 15.47
C PRO A 46 -33.65 0.49 14.51
N VAL A 47 -33.22 -0.76 14.33
CA VAL A 47 -32.11 -1.11 13.43
C VAL A 47 -32.63 -2.07 12.37
N VAL A 48 -32.29 -1.81 11.11
CA VAL A 48 -32.50 -2.78 10.03
C VAL A 48 -31.57 -3.96 10.28
N ASN A 49 -32.14 -5.14 10.46
CA ASN A 49 -31.34 -6.36 10.55
C ASN A 49 -30.88 -6.72 9.15
N GLU A 50 -29.69 -6.24 8.78
CA GLU A 50 -29.01 -6.69 7.58
C GLU A 50 -28.52 -8.12 7.80
N GLU A 51 -29.06 -9.06 7.02
CA GLU A 51 -28.48 -10.40 6.92
C GLU A 51 -27.35 -10.35 5.90
N LEU A 52 -26.12 -10.53 6.40
CA LEU A 52 -24.96 -10.68 5.53
C LEU A 52 -24.96 -12.08 4.94
N ASP A 53 -24.90 -12.18 3.61
CA ASP A 53 -24.53 -13.41 2.95
C ASP A 53 -23.03 -13.64 3.14
N TYR A 54 -22.70 -14.50 4.11
CA TYR A 54 -21.32 -14.84 4.43
C TYR A 54 -20.60 -15.55 3.27
N ALA A 55 -21.31 -16.24 2.38
CA ALA A 55 -20.71 -16.88 1.22
C ALA A 55 -20.26 -15.83 0.21
N ASP A 56 -21.12 -14.87 -0.10
CA ASP A 56 -20.80 -13.75 -1.00
C ASP A 56 -19.69 -12.87 -0.41
N LEU A 57 -19.74 -12.59 0.90
CA LEU A 57 -18.70 -11.82 1.58
C LEU A 57 -17.34 -12.54 1.54
N CYS A 58 -17.32 -13.84 1.80
CA CYS A 58 -16.09 -14.65 1.70
C CYS A 58 -15.53 -14.63 0.27
N ALA A 59 -16.39 -14.83 -0.75
CA ALA A 59 -15.98 -14.81 -2.14
C ALA A 59 -15.41 -13.45 -2.55
N HIS A 60 -16.05 -12.36 -2.12
CA HIS A 60 -15.57 -11.00 -2.36
C HIS A 60 -14.20 -10.75 -1.72
N LEU A 61 -14.03 -11.13 -0.45
CA LEU A 61 -12.77 -10.97 0.27
C LEU A 61 -11.64 -11.81 -0.35
N GLN A 62 -11.92 -13.05 -0.74
CA GLN A 62 -10.95 -13.91 -1.44
C GLN A 62 -10.51 -13.28 -2.77
N ALA A 63 -11.45 -12.71 -3.54
CA ALA A 63 -11.14 -12.02 -4.79
C ALA A 63 -10.26 -10.77 -4.55
N GLN A 64 -10.53 -10.01 -3.48
CA GLN A 64 -9.69 -8.86 -3.11
C GLN A 64 -8.25 -9.29 -2.74
N VAL A 65 -8.10 -10.35 -1.93
CA VAL A 65 -6.79 -10.89 -1.54
C VAL A 65 -6.03 -11.35 -2.79
N ALA A 66 -6.64 -12.17 -3.64
CA ALA A 66 -6.01 -12.65 -4.87
C ALA A 66 -5.60 -11.48 -5.80
N GLY A 67 -6.45 -10.45 -5.91
CA GLY A 67 -6.14 -9.25 -6.68
C GLY A 67 -4.96 -8.46 -6.10
N MET A 68 -4.84 -8.39 -4.78
CA MET A 68 -3.71 -7.75 -4.10
C MET A 68 -2.41 -8.54 -4.29
N GLU A 69 -2.45 -9.86 -4.10
CA GLU A 69 -1.31 -10.75 -4.31
C GLU A 69 -0.78 -10.64 -5.74
N SER A 70 -1.66 -10.62 -6.74
CA SER A 70 -1.27 -10.43 -8.14
C SER A 70 -0.56 -9.09 -8.38
N LYS A 71 -1.08 -8.00 -7.80
CA LYS A 71 -0.45 -6.67 -7.90
C LYS A 71 0.89 -6.62 -7.19
N PHE A 72 1.01 -7.28 -6.04
CA PHE A 72 2.26 -7.37 -5.30
C PHE A 72 3.32 -8.12 -6.12
N LEU A 73 2.98 -9.30 -6.63
CA LEU A 73 3.90 -10.12 -7.42
C LEU A 73 4.37 -9.41 -8.69
N LYS A 74 3.48 -8.69 -9.38
CA LYS A 74 3.85 -7.86 -10.54
C LYS A 74 4.83 -6.74 -10.17
N ARG A 75 4.62 -6.08 -9.03
CA ARG A 75 5.54 -5.04 -8.55
C ARG A 75 6.88 -5.63 -8.16
N GLU A 76 6.88 -6.77 -7.50
CA GLU A 76 8.10 -7.47 -7.10
C GLU A 76 8.91 -7.91 -8.31
N ALA A 77 8.28 -8.54 -9.31
CA ALA A 77 8.95 -8.91 -10.56
C ALA A 77 9.54 -7.68 -11.29
N ALA A 78 8.78 -6.59 -11.40
CA ALA A 78 9.24 -5.35 -12.02
C ALA A 78 10.38 -4.68 -11.22
N HIS A 79 10.41 -4.87 -9.90
CA HIS A 79 11.49 -4.41 -9.05
C HIS A 79 12.74 -5.24 -9.34
N THR A 80 12.65 -6.57 -9.22
CA THR A 80 13.76 -7.50 -9.48
C THR A 80 14.40 -7.26 -10.84
N GLU A 81 13.60 -7.10 -11.90
CA GLU A 81 14.13 -6.79 -13.25
C GLU A 81 14.95 -5.48 -13.28
N LYS A 82 14.54 -4.45 -12.54
CA LYS A 82 15.30 -3.20 -12.42
C LYS A 82 16.62 -3.41 -11.68
N TYR A 83 16.62 -4.15 -10.56
CA TYR A 83 17.86 -4.44 -9.83
C TYR A 83 18.82 -5.28 -10.68
N GLU A 84 18.34 -6.28 -11.41
CA GLU A 84 19.17 -7.08 -12.30
C GLU A 84 19.82 -6.25 -13.41
N LYS A 85 19.14 -5.23 -13.93
CA LYS A 85 19.73 -4.30 -14.90
C LYS A 85 20.83 -3.44 -14.27
N VAL A 86 20.57 -2.89 -13.09
CA VAL A 86 21.55 -2.07 -12.36
C VAL A 86 22.77 -2.89 -11.96
N VAL A 87 22.59 -4.13 -11.49
CA VAL A 87 23.68 -5.04 -11.14
C VAL A 87 24.53 -5.37 -12.36
N ARG A 88 23.90 -5.68 -13.50
CA ARG A 88 24.63 -5.93 -14.76
C ARG A 88 25.45 -4.73 -15.21
N GLU A 89 24.86 -3.54 -15.17
CA GLU A 89 25.54 -2.30 -15.54
C GLU A 89 26.76 -2.04 -14.64
N LEU A 90 26.58 -2.16 -13.32
CA LEU A 90 27.68 -2.00 -12.37
C LEU A 90 28.79 -3.05 -12.55
N MET A 91 28.43 -4.30 -12.88
CA MET A 91 29.41 -5.34 -13.19
C MET A 91 30.25 -4.98 -14.42
N SER A 92 29.62 -4.50 -15.50
CA SER A 92 30.33 -4.03 -16.70
C SER A 92 31.30 -2.88 -16.37
N GLN A 93 30.85 -1.90 -15.59
CA GLN A 93 31.69 -0.77 -15.19
C GLN A 93 32.89 -1.20 -14.34
N ILE A 94 32.73 -2.20 -13.46
CA ILE A 94 33.82 -2.76 -12.68
C ILE A 94 34.85 -3.43 -13.59
N GLU A 95 34.42 -4.22 -14.57
CA GLU A 95 35.32 -4.90 -15.53
C GLU A 95 36.12 -3.89 -16.37
N ASP A 96 35.47 -2.84 -16.87
CA ASP A 96 36.11 -1.77 -17.64
C ASP A 96 37.14 -1.01 -16.78
N MET A 97 36.80 -0.71 -15.53
CA MET A 97 37.68 -0.03 -14.59
C MET A 97 38.89 -0.91 -14.23
N GLN A 98 38.67 -2.21 -13.99
CA GLN A 98 39.75 -3.17 -13.73
C GLN A 98 40.73 -3.26 -14.90
N THR A 99 40.22 -3.31 -16.13
CA THR A 99 41.04 -3.33 -17.35
C THR A 99 41.86 -2.04 -17.49
N SER A 100 41.25 -0.89 -17.18
CA SER A 100 41.93 0.42 -17.21
C SER A 100 43.05 0.51 -16.18
N VAL A 101 42.81 0.03 -14.95
CA VAL A 101 43.83 -0.02 -13.88
C VAL A 101 44.99 -0.92 -14.29
N GLN A 102 44.71 -2.10 -14.86
CA GLN A 102 45.78 -3.00 -15.34
C GLN A 102 46.62 -2.36 -16.45
N ARG A 103 46.00 -1.62 -17.38
CA ARG A 103 46.74 -0.91 -18.45
C ARG A 103 47.68 0.15 -17.86
N LEU A 104 47.18 0.97 -16.95
CA LEU A 104 47.98 2.01 -16.29
C LEU A 104 49.11 1.43 -15.43
N GLN A 105 48.88 0.28 -14.78
CA GLN A 105 49.94 -0.43 -14.04
C GLN A 105 51.05 -0.91 -14.97
N ARG A 106 50.71 -1.50 -16.13
CA ARG A 106 51.70 -1.90 -17.15
C ARG A 106 52.49 -0.71 -17.68
N GLU A 107 51.81 0.38 -18.06
CA GLU A 107 52.47 1.62 -18.51
C GLU A 107 53.43 2.18 -17.45
N LYS A 108 53.04 2.15 -16.16
CA LYS A 108 53.90 2.57 -15.05
C LYS A 108 55.13 1.68 -14.89
N GLU A 109 54.99 0.37 -15.06
CA GLU A 109 56.10 -0.60 -14.99
C GLU A 109 57.06 -0.45 -16.19
N GLU A 110 56.55 -0.16 -17.39
CA GLU A 110 57.34 0.13 -18.59
C GLU A 110 58.16 1.42 -18.44
N VAL A 111 57.54 2.49 -17.90
CA VAL A 111 58.26 3.74 -17.60
C VAL A 111 59.30 3.53 -16.49
N ALA A 112 58.99 2.74 -15.47
CA ALA A 112 59.93 2.43 -14.39
C ALA A 112 61.09 1.52 -14.82
N SER A 113 60.90 0.68 -15.84
CA SER A 113 61.95 -0.21 -16.39
C SER A 113 62.87 0.46 -17.41
N GLY A 114 62.68 1.75 -17.71
CA GLY A 114 63.76 2.61 -18.21
C GLY A 114 63.89 2.77 -19.73
N ALA A 115 62.80 2.84 -20.48
CA ALA A 115 62.83 3.13 -21.92
C ALA A 115 62.31 4.54 -22.27
N MET A 116 62.97 5.61 -21.81
CA MET A 116 62.86 6.93 -22.44
C MET A 116 64.25 7.46 -22.79
N VAL A 117 64.72 7.14 -23.99
CA VAL A 117 65.84 7.85 -24.63
C VAL A 117 65.24 9.02 -25.41
N PRO A 118 65.52 10.29 -25.06
CA PRO A 118 65.15 11.39 -25.92
C PRO A 118 66.01 11.34 -27.18
N ARG A 119 65.32 11.33 -28.33
CA ARG A 119 65.91 11.28 -29.68
C ARG A 119 66.82 12.49 -29.90
N ALA A 120 68.13 12.27 -29.78
CA ALA A 120 69.15 13.26 -30.14
C ALA A 120 68.93 13.68 -31.61
N HIS A 121 68.60 14.95 -31.81
CA HIS A 121 68.63 15.55 -33.15
C HIS A 121 70.11 15.71 -33.54
N SER A 122 70.63 14.75 -34.31
CA SER A 122 71.93 14.86 -34.96
C SER A 122 71.82 15.73 -36.22
N GLY A 123 71.83 17.04 -36.03
CA GLY A 123 72.06 18.02 -37.11
C GLY A 123 73.54 18.35 -37.19
N GLY A 124 74.34 17.44 -37.75
CA GLY A 124 75.77 17.63 -38.00
C GLY A 124 76.06 17.60 -39.50
N GLY A 125 76.53 18.72 -40.04
CA GLY A 125 77.07 18.87 -41.40
C GLY A 125 77.41 20.34 -41.63
N SER A 126 78.58 20.80 -41.20
CA SER A 126 79.86 20.81 -41.93
C SER A 126 80.09 22.12 -42.70
N VAL A 127 80.77 23.04 -42.01
CA VAL A 127 81.92 23.88 -42.41
C VAL A 127 82.30 24.00 -43.90
N GLY A 128 82.56 25.26 -44.31
CA GLY A 128 83.57 25.67 -45.30
C GLY A 128 82.98 26.10 -46.66
N GLY A 129 83.31 27.24 -47.26
CA GLY A 129 84.34 28.24 -47.02
C GLY A 129 84.77 28.83 -48.37
N GLY A 130 84.78 30.16 -48.48
CA GLY A 130 85.65 30.96 -49.36
C GLY A 130 85.39 30.97 -50.87
N ALA A 131 84.90 32.11 -51.38
CA ALA A 131 85.63 33.09 -52.21
C ALA A 131 84.63 34.05 -52.88
#